data_AF-A0A0Q5W8K7-F1
#
_entry.id   AF-A0A0Q5W8K7-F1
#
_cell.length_a   1.000
_cell.length_b   1.000
_cell.length_c   1.000
_cell.angle_alpha   90.00
_cell.angle_beta   90.00
_cell.angle_gamma   90.00
#
_symmetry.space_group_name_H-M   'P 1'
#
loop_
_entity.id
_entity.type
_entity.pdbx_description
1 polymer ?
#
loop_
_entity_poly.entity_id
_entity_poly.type
_entity_poly.pdbx_seq_one_letter_code
_entity_poly.pdbx_strand_id
1 'polypeptide(L)'
;MSKLIRWGIASAGKISEDFVIALSTLPASDHKVQAVAARALDRAQEFATKHGIPKALGSYEELAKSTDVDVVYIGTLNPQHYEVAVLMLNNGKHVLCEKPLAMNKKQVEGILAAAKAKKRFFMEAVWSRFFPSYQRVKELISSGQLGQVKDVEVNFGFPLAHVDRLQKRDLGGGVVYDLGIYTIQVSQWAFQEKPEKIESKGTVNAEGIDDDVSATLTYSGGRTARMRFSSKEKLSNTAVIKGTKGQVTMVD
;
A
#
# COMPACT_ATOMS: atom_id res chain seq x y z
N MET A 1 23.05 -1.22 -19.29
CA MET A 1 23.11 -0.37 -18.08
C MET A 1 21.70 0.08 -17.78
N SER A 2 21.19 -0.18 -16.57
CA SER A 2 19.92 0.39 -16.09
C SER A 2 20.01 1.92 -16.15
N LYS A 3 18.95 2.57 -16.61
CA LYS A 3 18.84 4.03 -16.59
C LYS A 3 18.57 4.46 -15.13
N LEU A 4 19.40 5.35 -14.59
CA LEU A 4 19.20 5.97 -13.27
C LEU A 4 17.75 6.44 -13.11
N ILE A 5 17.09 6.03 -12.02
CA ILE A 5 15.73 6.45 -11.65
C ILE A 5 15.81 7.61 -10.65
N ARG A 6 15.28 8.76 -11.06
CA ARG A 6 15.23 9.97 -10.22
C ARG A 6 13.89 10.08 -9.51
N TRP A 7 13.91 9.96 -8.19
CA TRP A 7 12.73 9.96 -7.33
C TRP A 7 12.37 11.36 -6.85
N GLY A 8 11.07 11.64 -6.88
CA GLY A 8 10.43 12.71 -6.13
C GLY A 8 9.60 12.13 -4.98
N ILE A 9 9.60 12.79 -3.83
CA ILE A 9 8.88 12.35 -2.64
C ILE A 9 7.75 13.34 -2.37
N ALA A 10 6.49 12.89 -2.46
CA ALA A 10 5.33 13.68 -2.09
C ALA A 10 4.92 13.32 -0.66
N SER A 11 5.05 14.29 0.25
CA SER A 11 4.93 14.21 1.72
C SER A 11 6.30 14.12 2.43
N ALA A 12 6.41 14.82 3.56
CA ALA A 12 7.51 14.72 4.52
C ALA A 12 6.97 14.07 5.82
N GLY A 13 6.42 12.86 5.67
CA GLY A 13 5.85 12.05 6.74
C GLY A 13 6.70 10.81 7.03
N LYS A 14 6.32 10.07 8.08
CA LYS A 14 7.08 8.89 8.57
C LYS A 14 7.32 7.84 7.50
N ILE A 15 6.28 7.46 6.74
CA ILE A 15 6.43 6.44 5.69
C ILE A 15 7.32 6.90 4.54
N SER A 16 7.32 8.21 4.24
CA SER A 16 8.23 8.81 3.26
C SER A 16 9.67 8.82 3.75
N GLU A 17 9.90 9.03 5.05
CA GLU A 17 11.21 8.87 5.67
C GLU A 17 11.70 7.42 5.55
N ASP A 18 10.88 6.44 5.93
CA ASP A 18 11.23 5.01 5.83
C ASP A 18 11.57 4.63 4.37
N PHE A 19 10.78 5.10 3.41
CA PHE A 19 11.02 4.85 1.99
C PHE A 19 12.33 5.47 1.49
N VAL A 20 12.65 6.71 1.91
CA VAL A 20 13.91 7.38 1.55
C VAL A 20 15.11 6.68 2.19
N ILE A 21 14.98 6.24 3.44
CA ILE A 21 16.01 5.44 4.12
C ILE A 21 16.25 4.15 3.34
N ALA A 22 15.19 3.41 2.98
CA ALA A 22 15.30 2.19 2.20
C ALA A 22 15.99 2.43 0.84
N LEU A 23 15.58 3.48 0.11
CA LEU A 23 16.22 3.85 -1.16
C LEU A 23 17.71 4.18 -1.01
N SER A 24 18.13 4.77 0.12
CA SER A 24 19.53 5.13 0.35
C SER A 24 20.47 3.92 0.51
N THR A 25 19.91 2.73 0.75
CA THR A 25 20.65 1.46 0.78
C THR A 25 20.92 0.87 -0.61
N LEU A 26 20.28 1.40 -1.66
CA LEU A 26 20.42 0.92 -3.02
C LEU A 26 21.56 1.64 -3.76
N PRO A 27 22.11 1.06 -4.85
CA PRO A 27 23.17 1.72 -5.62
C PRO A 27 22.73 3.09 -6.14
N ALA A 28 23.54 4.13 -5.86
CA ALA A 28 23.28 5.49 -6.33
C ALA A 28 23.31 5.64 -7.86
N SER A 29 23.90 4.67 -8.58
CA SER A 29 23.85 4.56 -10.03
C SER A 29 22.47 4.16 -10.57
N ASP A 30 21.65 3.50 -9.74
CA ASP A 30 20.32 3.02 -10.10
C ASP A 30 19.21 3.91 -9.55
N HIS A 31 19.38 4.47 -8.34
CA HIS A 31 18.37 5.28 -7.67
C HIS A 31 18.94 6.55 -7.03
N LYS A 32 18.25 7.68 -7.23
CA LYS A 32 18.58 8.93 -6.55
C LYS A 32 17.32 9.73 -6.21
N VAL A 33 17.21 10.19 -4.97
CA VAL A 33 16.16 11.12 -4.55
C VAL A 33 16.58 12.55 -4.93
N GLN A 34 15.79 13.21 -5.76
CA GLN A 34 16.11 14.55 -6.29
C GLN A 34 15.31 15.66 -5.61
N ALA A 35 14.07 15.36 -5.22
CA ALA A 35 13.19 16.36 -4.65
C ALA A 35 12.24 15.76 -3.60
N VAL A 36 11.92 16.55 -2.59
CA VAL A 36 10.80 16.32 -1.67
C VAL A 36 9.87 17.52 -1.69
N ALA A 37 8.57 17.25 -1.65
CA ALA A 37 7.54 18.27 -1.51
C ALA A 37 6.67 18.00 -0.29
N ALA A 38 6.31 19.07 0.41
CA ALA A 38 5.31 19.07 1.45
C ALA A 38 4.36 20.25 1.23
N ARG A 39 3.23 20.27 1.94
CA ARG A 39 2.27 21.40 1.89
C ARG A 39 2.80 22.69 2.55
N ALA A 40 3.91 22.58 3.26
CA ALA A 40 4.60 23.69 3.90
C ALA A 40 6.09 23.56 3.59
N LEU A 41 6.70 24.64 3.09
CA LEU A 41 8.07 24.63 2.59
C LEU A 41 9.10 24.30 3.69
N ASP A 42 8.88 24.81 4.89
CA ASP A 42 9.70 24.55 6.08
C ASP A 42 9.85 23.05 6.37
N ARG A 43 8.74 22.31 6.33
CA ARG A 43 8.74 20.84 6.51
C ARG A 43 9.50 20.13 5.39
N ALA A 44 9.36 20.59 4.15
CA ALA A 44 10.11 20.02 3.04
C ALA A 44 11.61 20.29 3.19
N GLN A 45 12.00 21.48 3.65
CA GLN A 45 13.39 21.88 3.88
C GLN A 45 14.04 21.09 5.03
N GLU A 46 13.32 20.90 6.14
CA GLU A 46 13.77 20.07 7.26
C GLU A 46 14.03 18.63 6.80
N PHE A 47 13.06 18.03 6.11
CA PHE A 47 13.17 16.67 5.57
C PHE A 47 14.31 16.56 4.55
N ALA A 48 14.44 17.53 3.64
CA ALA A 48 15.50 17.54 2.64
C ALA A 48 16.88 17.63 3.28
N THR A 49 17.04 18.49 4.30
CA THR A 49 18.29 18.64 5.04
C THR A 49 18.66 17.34 5.75
N LYS A 50 17.70 16.74 6.46
CA LYS A 50 17.88 15.49 7.20
C LYS A 50 18.35 14.33 6.30
N HIS A 51 17.84 14.25 5.07
CA HIS A 51 18.09 13.14 4.16
C HIS A 51 19.04 13.48 2.99
N GLY A 52 19.64 14.67 2.97
CA GLY A 52 20.54 15.10 1.89
C GLY A 52 19.86 15.22 0.52
N ILE A 53 18.58 15.58 0.47
CA ILE A 53 17.81 15.72 -0.78
C ILE A 53 18.08 17.11 -1.39
N PRO A 54 18.50 17.21 -2.66
CA PRO A 54 18.92 18.48 -3.25
C PRO A 54 17.84 19.58 -3.32
N LYS A 55 16.57 19.20 -3.43
CA LYS A 55 15.47 20.14 -3.67
C LYS A 55 14.31 19.94 -2.69
N ALA A 56 13.97 20.99 -1.95
CA ALA A 56 12.76 21.08 -1.15
C ALA A 56 11.73 21.97 -1.85
N LEU A 57 10.48 21.53 -1.91
CA LEU A 57 9.38 22.20 -2.62
C LEU A 57 8.20 22.43 -1.66
N GLY A 58 7.55 23.59 -1.79
CA GLY A 58 6.44 24.00 -0.92
C GLY A 58 5.07 23.52 -1.37
N SER A 59 5.00 22.84 -2.52
CA SER A 59 3.75 22.34 -3.11
C SER A 59 3.97 21.07 -3.94
N TYR A 60 2.92 20.27 -4.11
CA TYR A 60 2.95 19.09 -4.96
C TYR A 60 2.95 19.47 -6.45
N GLU A 61 2.43 20.64 -6.80
CA GLU A 61 2.43 21.22 -8.15
C GLU A 61 3.85 21.53 -8.61
N GLU A 62 4.69 22.10 -7.75
CA GLU A 62 6.11 22.31 -8.05
C GLU A 62 6.83 20.97 -8.30
N LEU A 63 6.52 19.94 -7.51
CA LEU A 63 7.10 18.60 -7.70
C LEU A 63 6.66 17.98 -9.03
N ALA A 64 5.37 18.11 -9.36
CA ALA A 64 4.81 17.63 -10.61
C ALA A 64 5.47 18.29 -11.84
N LYS A 65 5.84 19.58 -11.73
CA LYS A 65 6.52 20.34 -12.80
C LYS A 65 8.05 20.13 -12.84
N SER A 66 8.64 19.49 -11.84
CA SER A 66 10.11 19.34 -11.74
C SER A 66 10.66 18.48 -12.89
N THR A 67 11.57 19.01 -13.70
CA THR A 67 12.20 18.28 -14.81
C THR A 67 13.21 17.21 -14.37
N ASP A 68 13.63 17.28 -13.10
CA ASP A 68 14.65 16.40 -12.53
C ASP A 68 14.09 15.11 -11.93
N VAL A 69 12.76 14.94 -11.93
CA VAL A 69 12.06 13.79 -11.33
C VAL A 69 11.42 12.93 -12.41
N ASP A 70 11.71 11.63 -12.39
CA ASP A 70 11.13 10.62 -13.31
C ASP A 70 9.89 9.95 -12.71
N VAL A 71 9.99 9.59 -11.42
CA VAL A 71 8.97 8.86 -10.66
C VAL A 71 8.70 9.54 -9.33
N VAL A 72 7.44 9.58 -8.90
CA VAL A 72 7.04 10.13 -7.62
C VAL A 72 6.54 9.03 -6.70
N TYR A 73 7.11 8.95 -5.51
CA TYR A 73 6.56 8.20 -4.40
C TYR A 73 5.57 9.08 -3.63
N ILE A 74 4.34 8.63 -3.49
CA ILE A 74 3.26 9.35 -2.78
C ILE A 74 3.07 8.69 -1.42
N GLY A 75 3.56 9.34 -0.36
CA GLY A 75 3.41 8.93 1.04
C GLY A 75 2.55 9.92 1.84
N THR A 76 1.55 10.51 1.20
CA THR A 76 0.56 11.40 1.83
C THR A 76 -0.42 10.61 2.70
N LEU A 77 -1.42 11.27 3.30
CA LEU A 77 -2.51 10.57 3.97
C LEU A 77 -3.52 10.01 2.96
N ASN A 78 -4.24 8.95 3.34
CA ASN A 78 -5.14 8.19 2.46
C ASN A 78 -6.09 9.09 1.60
N PRO A 79 -6.75 10.12 2.15
CA PRO A 79 -7.67 10.95 1.37
C PRO A 79 -7.01 11.74 0.23
N GLN A 80 -5.70 11.98 0.33
CA GLN A 80 -4.92 12.81 -0.61
C GLN A 80 -4.35 12.00 -1.77
N HIS A 81 -4.31 10.67 -1.68
CA HIS A 81 -3.68 9.80 -2.68
C HIS A 81 -4.24 10.06 -4.08
N TYR A 82 -5.56 10.18 -4.21
CA TYR A 82 -6.23 10.39 -5.48
C TYR A 82 -5.76 11.65 -6.20
N GLU A 83 -5.88 12.80 -5.54
CA GLU A 83 -5.60 14.10 -6.15
C GLU A 83 -4.11 14.23 -6.50
N VAL A 84 -3.24 13.79 -5.60
CA VAL A 84 -1.79 13.83 -5.81
C VAL A 84 -1.37 12.87 -6.93
N ALA A 85 -1.90 11.65 -6.98
CA ALA A 85 -1.59 10.70 -8.04
C ALA A 85 -2.02 11.23 -9.41
N VAL A 86 -3.25 11.74 -9.53
CA VAL A 86 -3.75 12.32 -10.78
C VAL A 86 -2.92 13.53 -11.20
N LEU A 87 -2.54 14.41 -10.26
CA LEU A 87 -1.67 15.55 -10.53
C LEU A 87 -0.31 15.12 -11.12
N MET A 88 0.34 14.15 -10.49
CA MET A 88 1.65 13.65 -10.93
C MET A 88 1.57 12.98 -12.31
N LEU A 89 0.57 12.11 -12.51
CA LEU A 89 0.36 11.42 -13.78
C LEU A 89 0.04 12.40 -14.92
N ASN A 90 -0.78 13.42 -14.66
CA ASN A 90 -1.14 14.43 -15.67
C ASN A 90 0.05 15.29 -16.10
N ASN A 91 1.05 15.45 -15.24
CA ASN A 91 2.33 16.10 -15.52
C ASN A 91 3.41 15.11 -16.01
N GLY A 92 3.01 13.91 -16.41
CA GLY A 92 3.91 12.95 -17.08
C GLY A 92 4.89 12.24 -16.15
N LYS A 93 4.62 12.20 -14.84
CA LYS A 93 5.42 11.41 -13.88
C LYS A 93 4.97 9.96 -13.86
N HIS A 94 5.91 9.06 -13.63
CA HIS A 94 5.60 7.73 -13.11
C HIS A 94 5.22 7.84 -11.63
N VAL A 95 4.39 6.93 -11.12
CA VAL A 95 3.91 7.01 -9.75
C VAL A 95 3.97 5.66 -9.04
N LEU A 96 4.52 5.67 -7.83
CA LEU A 96 4.37 4.63 -6.82
C LEU A 96 3.57 5.23 -5.67
N CYS A 97 2.33 4.79 -5.46
CA CYS A 97 1.42 5.39 -4.49
C CYS A 97 1.23 4.48 -3.28
N GLU A 98 1.31 5.02 -2.07
CA GLU A 98 1.04 4.27 -0.85
C GLU A 98 -0.33 3.59 -0.82
N LYS A 99 -0.40 2.54 -0.01
CA LYS A 99 -1.64 1.84 0.31
C LYS A 99 -2.46 2.61 1.36
N PRO A 100 -3.79 2.44 1.40
CA PRO A 100 -4.60 1.94 0.30
C PRO A 100 -4.55 2.93 -0.86
N LEU A 101 -4.68 2.43 -2.09
CA LEU A 101 -4.50 3.25 -3.28
C LEU A 101 -5.36 4.53 -3.31
N ALA A 102 -6.60 4.45 -2.83
CA ALA A 102 -7.50 5.58 -2.65
C ALA A 102 -8.64 5.20 -1.69
N MET A 103 -9.51 6.15 -1.34
CA MET A 103 -10.60 5.95 -0.39
C MET A 103 -11.77 5.12 -0.95
N ASN A 104 -11.87 4.97 -2.28
CA ASN A 104 -12.94 4.20 -2.91
C ASN A 104 -12.59 3.77 -4.34
N LYS A 105 -13.40 2.85 -4.87
CA LYS A 105 -13.26 2.30 -6.23
C LYS A 105 -13.26 3.38 -7.32
N LYS A 106 -14.15 4.38 -7.23
CA LYS A 106 -14.25 5.45 -8.25
C LYS A 106 -12.95 6.25 -8.35
N GLN A 107 -12.34 6.57 -7.22
CA GLN A 107 -11.03 7.22 -7.19
C GLN A 107 -9.94 6.34 -7.81
N VAL A 108 -9.88 5.05 -7.44
CA VAL A 108 -8.94 4.10 -8.06
C VAL A 108 -9.10 4.06 -9.58
N GLU A 109 -10.32 3.92 -10.08
CA GLU A 109 -10.62 3.92 -11.52
C GLU A 109 -10.15 5.22 -12.20
N GLY A 110 -10.33 6.37 -11.55
CA GLY A 110 -9.84 7.65 -12.06
C GLY A 110 -8.31 7.72 -12.16
N ILE A 111 -7.58 7.19 -11.17
CA ILE A 111 -6.12 7.15 -11.20
C ILE A 111 -5.63 6.24 -12.34
N LEU A 112 -6.21 5.04 -12.45
CA LEU A 112 -5.86 4.09 -13.50
C LEU A 112 -6.16 4.64 -14.91
N ALA A 113 -7.28 5.37 -15.06
CA ALA A 113 -7.61 6.05 -16.31
C ALA A 113 -6.56 7.13 -16.66
N ALA A 114 -6.15 7.96 -15.69
CA ALA A 114 -5.11 8.96 -15.90
C ALA A 114 -3.75 8.33 -16.28
N ALA A 115 -3.35 7.26 -15.58
CA ALA A 115 -2.10 6.53 -15.87
C ALA A 115 -2.10 5.95 -17.29
N LYS A 116 -3.22 5.33 -17.70
CA LYS A 116 -3.39 4.78 -19.05
C LYS A 116 -3.37 5.88 -20.11
N ALA A 117 -4.11 6.98 -19.90
CA ALA A 117 -4.18 8.09 -20.84
C ALA A 117 -2.82 8.76 -21.06
N LYS A 118 -2.02 8.90 -19.99
CA LYS A 118 -0.69 9.53 -20.03
C LYS A 118 0.44 8.55 -20.34
N LYS A 119 0.11 7.26 -20.51
CA LYS A 119 1.05 6.16 -20.74
C LYS A 119 2.18 6.15 -19.71
N ARG A 120 1.82 6.30 -18.43
CA ARG A 120 2.78 6.31 -17.32
C ARG A 120 2.61 5.05 -16.48
N PHE A 121 3.75 4.49 -16.08
CA PHE A 121 3.79 3.51 -14.99
C PHE A 121 3.08 4.04 -13.75
N PHE A 122 2.26 3.18 -13.16
CA PHE A 122 1.54 3.41 -11.94
C PHE A 122 1.46 2.10 -11.15
N MET A 123 1.71 2.15 -9.84
CA MET A 123 1.60 0.99 -8.97
C MET A 123 1.17 1.40 -7.56
N GLU A 124 0.29 0.61 -6.95
CA GLU A 124 0.03 0.67 -5.51
C GLU A 124 1.18 0.00 -4.74
N ALA A 125 1.69 0.65 -3.71
CA ALA A 125 2.83 0.21 -2.90
C ALA A 125 2.42 -0.87 -1.89
N VAL A 126 1.80 -1.96 -2.35
CA VAL A 126 1.60 -3.18 -1.56
C VAL A 126 2.93 -3.93 -1.47
N TRP A 127 3.86 -3.34 -0.73
CA TRP A 127 5.25 -3.78 -0.57
C TRP A 127 5.40 -5.24 -0.15
N SER A 128 4.42 -5.79 0.59
CA SER A 128 4.44 -7.17 1.08
C SER A 128 4.65 -8.17 -0.05
N ARG A 129 4.08 -7.91 -1.24
CA ARG A 129 4.19 -8.80 -2.42
C ARG A 129 5.60 -8.98 -2.96
N PHE A 130 6.54 -8.13 -2.56
CA PHE A 130 7.92 -8.14 -3.03
C PHE A 130 8.88 -8.86 -2.06
N PHE A 131 8.43 -9.31 -0.88
CA PHE A 131 9.26 -10.12 0.00
C PHE A 131 9.56 -11.50 -0.61
N PRO A 132 10.76 -12.06 -0.36
CA PRO A 132 11.10 -13.44 -0.75
C PRO A 132 10.11 -14.49 -0.22
N SER A 133 9.46 -14.24 0.92
CA SER A 133 8.41 -15.12 1.45
C SER A 133 7.23 -15.28 0.50
N TYR A 134 6.75 -14.20 -0.14
CA TYR A 134 5.71 -14.29 -1.17
C TYR A 134 6.19 -15.07 -2.39
N GLN A 135 7.45 -14.88 -2.80
CA GLN A 135 8.02 -15.65 -3.91
C GLN A 135 8.04 -17.15 -3.58
N ARG A 136 8.47 -17.51 -2.37
CA ARG A 136 8.49 -18.90 -1.92
C ARG A 136 7.10 -19.51 -1.88
N VAL A 137 6.10 -18.80 -1.36
CA VAL A 137 4.71 -19.28 -1.36
C VAL A 137 4.18 -19.43 -2.79
N LYS A 138 4.54 -18.52 -3.71
CA LYS A 138 4.17 -18.64 -5.12
C LYS A 138 4.70 -19.93 -5.73
N GLU A 139 5.97 -20.26 -5.47
CA GLU A 139 6.59 -21.50 -5.95
C GLU A 139 5.89 -22.75 -5.38
N LEU A 140 5.55 -22.75 -4.09
CA LEU A 140 4.83 -23.86 -3.46
C LEU A 140 3.46 -24.10 -4.09
N ILE A 141 2.75 -23.03 -4.44
CA ILE A 141 1.48 -23.08 -5.16
C ILE A 141 1.69 -23.56 -6.60
N SER A 142 2.59 -22.92 -7.35
CA SER A 142 2.77 -23.18 -8.79
C SER A 142 3.38 -24.55 -9.09
N SER A 143 4.23 -25.08 -8.20
CA SER A 143 4.78 -26.43 -8.31
C SER A 143 3.79 -27.53 -7.91
N GLY A 144 2.62 -27.17 -7.38
CA GLY A 144 1.59 -28.12 -6.96
C GLY A 144 1.89 -28.84 -5.64
N GLN A 145 2.91 -28.40 -4.88
CA GLN A 145 3.25 -28.97 -3.58
C GLN A 145 2.11 -28.80 -2.56
N LEU A 146 1.36 -27.70 -2.64
CA LEU A 146 0.16 -27.50 -1.81
C LEU A 146 -1.10 -28.18 -2.39
N GLY A 147 -1.04 -28.71 -3.61
CA GLY A 147 -2.22 -29.15 -4.35
C GLY A 147 -3.10 -27.98 -4.75
N GLN A 148 -4.43 -28.18 -4.76
CA GLN A 148 -5.36 -27.08 -5.03
C GLN A 148 -5.55 -26.25 -3.75
N VAL A 149 -5.32 -24.94 -3.80
CA VAL A 149 -5.61 -24.05 -2.66
C VAL A 149 -7.13 -23.99 -2.43
N LYS A 150 -7.55 -24.22 -1.18
CA LYS A 150 -8.98 -24.30 -0.79
C LYS A 150 -9.38 -23.29 0.27
N ASP A 151 -8.49 -23.00 1.22
CA ASP A 151 -8.80 -22.12 2.34
C ASP A 151 -7.61 -21.19 2.64
N VAL A 152 -7.92 -19.95 2.95
CA VAL A 152 -6.94 -18.93 3.34
C VAL A 152 -7.41 -18.31 4.65
N GLU A 153 -6.61 -18.44 5.71
CA GLU A 153 -6.87 -17.78 6.99
C GLU A 153 -5.86 -16.66 7.19
N VAL A 154 -6.31 -15.42 7.37
CA VAL A 154 -5.39 -14.29 7.60
C VAL A 154 -5.91 -13.39 8.71
N ASN A 155 -5.12 -13.24 9.76
CA ASN A 155 -5.44 -12.33 10.84
C ASN A 155 -4.35 -11.27 10.97
N PHE A 156 -4.73 -10.01 11.15
CA PHE A 156 -3.76 -8.94 11.32
C PHE A 156 -4.28 -7.83 12.25
N GLY A 157 -3.66 -7.67 13.41
CA GLY A 157 -4.12 -6.70 14.39
C GLY A 157 -3.08 -6.27 15.39
N PHE A 158 -3.25 -5.04 15.88
CA PHE A 158 -2.44 -4.41 16.91
C PHE A 158 -3.29 -3.44 17.75
N PRO A 159 -2.90 -3.13 18.99
CA PRO A 159 -3.54 -2.07 19.77
C PRO A 159 -3.12 -0.68 19.26
N LEU A 160 -3.91 -0.10 18.37
CA LEU A 160 -3.61 1.14 17.63
C LEU A 160 -4.55 2.31 17.99
N ALA A 161 -5.24 2.23 19.13
CA ALA A 161 -6.11 3.32 19.60
C ALA A 161 -5.36 4.65 19.80
N HIS A 162 -4.05 4.61 20.04
CA HIS A 162 -3.18 5.78 20.20
C HIS A 162 -2.74 6.41 18.87
N VAL A 163 -3.11 5.85 17.71
CA VAL A 163 -2.69 6.34 16.40
C VAL A 163 -3.79 7.21 15.78
N ASP A 164 -3.67 8.52 15.95
CA ASP A 164 -4.64 9.53 15.50
C ASP A 164 -5.17 9.35 14.06
N ARG A 165 -4.28 9.10 13.08
CA ARG A 165 -4.68 8.98 11.66
C ARG A 165 -5.63 7.81 11.40
N LEU A 166 -5.68 6.82 12.30
CA LEU A 166 -6.58 5.67 12.20
C LEU A 166 -7.94 5.92 12.84
N GLN A 167 -7.99 6.85 13.79
CA GLN A 167 -9.19 7.13 14.57
C GLN A 167 -10.07 8.23 13.95
N LYS A 168 -9.52 9.02 13.03
CA LYS A 168 -10.15 10.22 12.47
C LYS A 168 -10.58 10.05 11.02
N ARG A 169 -11.83 10.42 10.73
CA ARG A 169 -12.50 10.17 9.43
C ARG A 169 -11.93 11.04 8.32
N ASP A 170 -11.63 12.29 8.65
CA ASP A 170 -11.02 13.27 7.77
C ASP A 170 -9.58 12.93 7.38
N LEU A 171 -8.89 12.11 8.19
CA LEU A 171 -7.56 11.57 7.90
C LEU A 171 -7.59 10.23 7.13
N GLY A 172 -8.79 9.73 6.82
CA GLY A 172 -8.98 8.45 6.11
C GLY A 172 -8.70 7.22 6.97
N GLY A 173 -9.01 7.30 8.27
CA GLY A 173 -8.91 6.18 9.21
C GLY A 173 -9.81 5.00 8.87
N GLY A 174 -9.59 3.90 9.58
CA GLY A 174 -10.28 2.61 9.36
C GLY A 174 -9.31 1.44 9.35
N VAL A 175 -9.63 0.39 10.12
CA VAL A 175 -8.81 -0.81 10.17
C VAL A 175 -8.83 -1.58 8.84
N VAL A 176 -9.91 -1.47 8.05
CA VAL A 176 -9.99 -1.97 6.67
C VAL A 176 -8.90 -1.34 5.81
N TYR A 177 -8.74 -0.01 5.88
CA TYR A 177 -7.76 0.74 5.09
C TYR A 177 -6.33 0.56 5.58
N ASP A 178 -6.11 0.30 6.86
CA ASP A 178 -4.77 0.19 7.40
C ASP A 178 -4.23 -1.25 7.41
N LEU A 179 -5.02 -2.19 7.95
CA LEU A 179 -4.62 -3.60 8.15
C LEU A 179 -5.36 -4.54 7.19
N GLY A 180 -6.66 -4.28 6.93
CA GLY A 180 -7.51 -5.13 6.09
C GLY A 180 -7.02 -5.24 4.65
N ILE A 181 -6.43 -4.18 4.09
CA ILE A 181 -5.68 -4.19 2.82
C ILE A 181 -4.73 -5.39 2.75
N TYR A 182 -3.95 -5.67 3.80
CA TYR A 182 -2.99 -6.77 3.78
C TYR A 182 -3.65 -8.14 3.81
N THR A 183 -4.73 -8.29 4.58
CA THR A 183 -5.48 -9.57 4.66
C THR A 183 -6.21 -9.87 3.35
N ILE A 184 -6.85 -8.85 2.77
CA ILE A 184 -7.58 -8.94 1.50
C ILE A 184 -6.59 -9.26 0.38
N GLN A 185 -5.48 -8.51 0.27
CA GLN A 185 -4.56 -8.69 -0.85
C GLN A 185 -3.85 -10.06 -0.83
N VAL A 186 -3.62 -10.68 0.35
CA VAL A 186 -3.10 -12.07 0.44
C VAL A 186 -4.12 -13.04 -0.15
N SER A 187 -5.38 -12.94 0.24
CA SER A 187 -6.42 -13.85 -0.26
C SER A 187 -6.61 -13.72 -1.77
N GLN A 188 -6.66 -12.48 -2.28
CA GLN A 188 -6.69 -12.20 -3.71
C GLN A 188 -5.45 -12.73 -4.44
N TRP A 189 -4.29 -12.66 -3.81
CA TRP A 189 -3.04 -13.16 -4.37
C TRP A 189 -2.96 -14.69 -4.37
N ALA A 190 -3.51 -15.36 -3.36
CA ALA A 190 -3.53 -16.82 -3.30
C ALA A 190 -4.54 -17.43 -4.28
N PHE A 191 -5.71 -16.81 -4.44
CA PHE A 191 -6.78 -17.32 -5.31
C PHE A 191 -6.76 -16.76 -6.74
N GLN A 192 -6.15 -15.59 -6.98
CA GLN A 192 -6.03 -14.95 -8.30
C GLN A 192 -7.38 -14.70 -9.01
N GLU A 193 -8.45 -14.53 -8.23
CA GLU A 193 -9.79 -14.23 -8.74
C GLU A 193 -10.52 -13.28 -7.80
N LYS A 194 -11.72 -12.82 -8.18
CA LYS A 194 -12.59 -12.02 -7.30
C LYS A 194 -13.54 -12.93 -6.51
N PRO A 195 -13.86 -12.61 -5.24
CA PRO A 195 -14.85 -13.38 -4.49
C PRO A 195 -16.23 -13.21 -5.11
N GLU A 196 -17.03 -14.26 -5.02
CA GLU A 196 -18.43 -14.31 -5.43
C GLU A 196 -19.36 -13.76 -4.33
N LYS A 197 -18.94 -13.91 -3.07
CA LYS A 197 -19.70 -13.45 -1.89
C LYS A 197 -18.75 -12.94 -0.82
N ILE A 198 -19.15 -11.86 -0.15
CA ILE A 198 -18.45 -11.28 0.99
C ILE A 198 -19.46 -11.15 2.13
N GLU A 199 -19.12 -11.72 3.28
CA GLU A 199 -19.88 -11.58 4.52
C GLU A 199 -18.97 -11.00 5.59
N SER A 200 -19.38 -9.91 6.24
CA SER A 200 -18.59 -9.24 7.27
C SER A 200 -19.43 -8.80 8.45
N LYS A 201 -18.76 -8.70 9.60
CA LYS A 201 -19.28 -8.10 10.82
C LYS A 201 -18.14 -7.38 11.52
N GLY A 202 -18.46 -6.36 12.31
CA GLY A 202 -17.43 -5.60 13.01
C GLY A 202 -18.01 -4.55 13.93
N THR A 203 -17.13 -3.75 14.49
CA THR A 203 -17.45 -2.59 15.31
C THR A 203 -16.89 -1.31 14.69
N VAL A 204 -17.45 -0.18 15.10
CA VAL A 204 -16.97 1.14 14.74
C VAL A 204 -16.65 1.94 16.00
N ASN A 205 -15.74 2.89 15.87
CA ASN A 205 -15.42 3.87 16.90
C ASN A 205 -16.48 5.00 16.95
N ALA A 206 -16.26 6.01 17.79
CA ALA A 206 -17.17 7.15 17.97
C ALA A 206 -17.38 8.00 16.68
N GLU A 207 -16.46 7.96 15.72
CA GLU A 207 -16.59 8.65 14.43
C GLU A 207 -17.27 7.79 13.34
N GLY A 208 -17.72 6.58 13.70
CA GLY A 208 -18.32 5.63 12.75
C GLY A 208 -17.29 4.97 11.84
N ILE A 209 -16.02 4.93 12.25
CA ILE A 209 -14.91 4.29 11.53
C ILE A 209 -14.70 2.90 12.08
N ASP A 210 -14.51 1.91 11.20
CA ASP A 210 -14.27 0.53 11.59
C ASP A 210 -12.97 0.36 12.40
N ASP A 211 -13.05 -0.37 13.50
CA ASP A 211 -11.94 -0.59 14.44
C ASP A 211 -11.64 -2.07 14.72
N ASP A 212 -12.59 -2.98 14.46
CA ASP A 212 -12.45 -4.44 14.47
C ASP A 212 -13.40 -5.06 13.45
N VAL A 213 -12.90 -5.89 12.54
CA VAL A 213 -13.70 -6.51 11.48
C VAL A 213 -13.32 -7.98 11.34
N SER A 214 -14.33 -8.83 11.22
CA SER A 214 -14.20 -10.21 10.75
C SER A 214 -14.96 -10.38 9.43
N ALA A 215 -14.35 -11.04 8.45
CA ALA A 215 -14.95 -11.27 7.15
C ALA A 215 -14.68 -12.69 6.63
N THR A 216 -15.63 -13.20 5.86
CA THR A 216 -15.50 -14.41 5.04
C THR A 216 -15.74 -14.05 3.58
N LEU A 217 -14.78 -14.36 2.73
CA LEU A 217 -14.87 -14.20 1.28
C LEU A 217 -15.03 -15.60 0.69
N THR A 218 -16.09 -15.81 -0.09
CA THR A 218 -16.34 -17.07 -0.81
C THR A 218 -15.95 -16.88 -2.27
N TYR A 219 -15.21 -17.84 -2.81
CA TYR A 219 -14.71 -17.90 -4.18
C TYR A 219 -15.27 -19.13 -4.90
N SER A 220 -15.06 -19.18 -6.22
CA SER A 220 -15.59 -20.25 -7.05
C SER A 220 -15.13 -21.64 -6.59
N GLY A 221 -16.02 -22.63 -6.69
CA GLY A 221 -15.75 -24.00 -6.24
C GLY A 221 -15.71 -24.16 -4.71
N GLY A 222 -16.37 -23.26 -3.97
CA GLY A 222 -16.54 -23.33 -2.51
C GLY A 222 -15.27 -22.99 -1.72
N ARG A 223 -14.28 -22.35 -2.36
CA ARG A 223 -13.04 -21.92 -1.70
C ARG A 223 -13.30 -20.70 -0.82
N THR A 224 -12.62 -20.61 0.31
CA THR A 224 -12.91 -19.58 1.31
C THR A 224 -11.65 -18.83 1.75
N ALA A 225 -11.80 -17.53 2.00
CA ALA A 225 -10.85 -16.79 2.84
C ALA A 225 -11.56 -16.29 4.10
N ARG A 226 -11.00 -16.60 5.27
CA ARG A 226 -11.47 -16.11 6.57
C ARG A 226 -10.44 -15.16 7.14
N MET A 227 -10.90 -13.99 7.57
CA MET A 227 -9.99 -12.96 8.04
C MET A 227 -10.57 -12.16 9.19
N ARG A 228 -9.69 -11.77 10.11
CA ARG A 228 -9.98 -10.76 11.13
C ARG A 228 -8.87 -9.72 11.14
N PHE A 229 -9.24 -8.45 11.17
CA PHE A 229 -8.27 -7.38 11.32
C PHE A 229 -8.79 -6.36 12.34
N SER A 230 -7.91 -5.95 13.24
CA SER A 230 -8.28 -5.24 14.46
C SER A 230 -7.25 -4.20 14.87
N SER A 231 -7.74 -3.02 15.24
CA SER A 231 -6.95 -1.96 15.89
C SER A 231 -7.05 -2.01 17.42
N LYS A 232 -7.76 -3.00 17.98
CA LYS A 232 -8.01 -3.13 19.42
C LYS A 232 -6.99 -4.01 20.13
N GLU A 233 -6.53 -5.06 19.46
CA GLU A 233 -5.69 -6.08 20.08
C GLU A 233 -4.68 -6.65 19.09
N LYS A 234 -3.61 -7.25 19.64
CA LYS A 234 -2.67 -8.02 18.85
C LYS A 234 -3.33 -9.35 18.44
N LEU A 235 -3.38 -9.63 17.15
CA LEU A 235 -3.85 -10.93 16.63
C LEU A 235 -2.66 -11.86 16.36
N SER A 236 -2.90 -13.03 15.77
CA SER A 236 -1.83 -13.96 15.41
C SER A 236 -0.84 -13.36 14.41
N ASN A 237 -1.27 -12.38 13.61
CA ASN A 237 -0.47 -11.74 12.56
C ASN A 237 0.15 -12.77 11.62
N THR A 238 -0.69 -13.71 11.17
CA THR A 238 -0.29 -14.81 10.29
C THR A 238 -1.22 -14.89 9.09
N ALA A 239 -0.67 -15.38 7.99
CA ALA A 239 -1.42 -15.82 6.83
C ALA A 239 -1.17 -17.31 6.59
N VAL A 240 -2.21 -18.13 6.68
CA VAL A 240 -2.16 -19.57 6.42
C VAL A 240 -2.87 -19.86 5.10
N ILE A 241 -2.15 -20.42 4.14
CA ILE A 241 -2.69 -20.85 2.85
C ILE A 241 -2.74 -22.37 2.84
N LYS A 242 -3.96 -22.92 2.77
CA LYS A 242 -4.23 -24.36 2.86
C LYS A 242 -4.68 -24.89 1.51
N GLY A 243 -3.98 -25.90 1.03
CA GLY A 243 -4.38 -26.66 -0.15
C GLY A 243 -4.62 -28.13 0.17
N THR A 244 -5.07 -28.88 -0.83
CA THR A 244 -5.46 -30.29 -0.68
C THR A 244 -4.31 -31.23 -0.30
N LYS A 245 -3.05 -30.80 -0.42
CA LYS A 245 -1.86 -31.62 -0.14
C LYS A 245 -0.99 -31.06 1.00
N GLY A 246 -1.33 -29.90 1.56
CA GLY A 246 -0.53 -29.28 2.61
C GLY A 246 -0.91 -27.82 2.83
N GLN A 247 -0.17 -27.15 3.71
CA GLN A 247 -0.35 -25.74 4.01
C GLN A 247 1.00 -25.03 4.18
N VAL A 248 0.97 -23.71 4.03
CA VAL A 248 2.10 -22.84 4.34
C VAL A 248 1.62 -21.67 5.20
N THR A 249 2.42 -21.31 6.19
CA THR A 249 2.15 -20.18 7.09
C THR A 249 3.20 -19.11 6.89
N MET A 250 2.74 -17.89 6.63
CA MET A 250 3.54 -16.68 6.68
C MET A 250 3.33 -16.02 8.04
N VAL A 251 4.43 -15.64 8.68
CA VAL A 251 4.45 -14.96 9.98
C VAL A 251 4.97 -13.53 9.78
N ASP A 252 4.41 -12.59 10.54
CA ASP A 252 4.88 -11.21 10.71
C ASP A 252 6.21 -11.15 11.49
#